data_AF-A0A955XTL8-F1
#
_entry.id   AF-A0A955XTL8-F1
#
_cell.length_a   1.000
_cell.length_b   1.000
_cell.length_c   1.000
_cell.angle_alpha   90.00
_cell.angle_beta   90.00
_cell.angle_gamma   90.00
#
_symmetry.space_group_name_H-M   'P 1'
#
loop_
_entity.id
_entity.type
_entity.pdbx_description
1 polymer ?
#
loop_
_entity_poly.entity_id
_entity_poly.type
_entity_poly.pdbx_seq_one_letter_code
_entity_poly.pdbx_strand_id
1 'polypeptide(L)'
;MGAAKGGTFPVFDFFKGNIWVSLKTTNAKGWLKQAKKWVRDIDKRRASVPGYNGSHSSVLDLRVPKGHATSAEIGKLQKYGTKRNVEVRVTEF
;
A
#
# COMPACT_ATOMS: atom_id res chain seq x y z
N MET A 1 -17.25 -13.79 -2.77
CA MET A 1 -17.93 -12.57 -2.28
C MET A 1 -16.87 -11.49 -2.06
N GLY A 2 -17.00 -10.30 -2.64
CA GLY A 2 -16.02 -9.22 -2.38
C GLY A 2 -16.02 -8.01 -3.32
N ALA A 3 -16.78 -8.02 -4.42
CA ALA A 3 -16.75 -6.93 -5.41
C ALA A 3 -18.12 -6.30 -5.74
N ALA A 4 -19.17 -6.57 -4.95
CA ALA A 4 -20.55 -6.20 -5.32
C ALA A 4 -21.12 -4.96 -4.62
N LYS A 5 -20.35 -4.21 -3.83
CA LYS A 5 -20.82 -2.97 -3.16
C LYS A 5 -19.72 -1.91 -3.10
N GLY A 6 -19.46 -1.19 -4.20
CA GLY A 6 -18.54 -0.04 -4.21
C GLY A 6 -17.20 -0.30 -3.50
N GLY A 7 -16.66 -1.51 -3.73
CA GLY A 7 -15.83 -2.25 -2.78
C GLY A 7 -14.70 -1.44 -2.17
N THR A 8 -14.79 -1.18 -0.86
CA THR A 8 -13.61 -0.80 -0.09
C THR A 8 -12.71 -2.04 -0.09
N PHE A 9 -11.70 -2.05 -0.97
CA PHE A 9 -10.67 -3.09 -0.96
C PHE A 9 -10.20 -3.27 0.49
N PRO A 10 -10.01 -4.52 0.96
CA PRO A 10 -9.47 -4.75 2.27
C PRO A 10 -8.13 -4.01 2.38
N VAL A 11 -7.89 -3.44 3.57
CA VAL A 11 -6.70 -2.62 3.85
C VAL A 11 -5.43 -3.41 3.54
N PHE A 12 -5.45 -4.70 3.86
CA PHE A 12 -4.45 -5.69 3.52
C PHE A 12 -5.09 -6.84 2.75
N ASP A 13 -4.36 -7.36 1.77
CA ASP A 13 -4.79 -8.45 0.92
C ASP A 13 -4.40 -9.80 1.53
N PHE A 14 -3.28 -9.89 2.26
CA PHE A 14 -2.89 -11.09 3.01
C PHE A 14 -1.94 -10.78 4.17
N PHE A 15 -1.85 -11.74 5.09
CA PHE A 15 -0.88 -11.75 6.20
C PHE A 15 0.12 -12.88 5.99
N LYS A 16 1.42 -12.59 6.07
CA LYS A 16 2.50 -13.58 5.89
C LYS A 16 3.51 -13.47 7.03
N GLY A 17 3.54 -14.47 7.90
CA GLY A 17 4.44 -14.53 9.06
C GLY A 17 4.09 -13.46 10.09
N ASN A 18 4.68 -12.27 9.96
CA ASN A 18 4.45 -11.10 10.82
C ASN A 18 4.17 -9.81 10.01
N ILE A 19 3.87 -9.97 8.71
CA ILE A 19 3.77 -8.87 7.76
C ILE A 19 2.38 -8.86 7.14
N TRP A 20 1.67 -7.75 7.32
CA TRP A 20 0.44 -7.45 6.60
C TRP A 20 0.79 -6.79 5.26
N VAL A 21 0.35 -7.39 4.17
CA VAL A 21 0.68 -6.94 2.81
C VAL A 21 -0.57 -6.45 2.11
N SER A 22 -0.51 -5.23 1.57
CA SER A 22 -1.51 -4.63 0.70
C SER A 22 -0.97 -4.65 -0.74
N LEU A 23 -1.63 -5.39 -1.62
CA LEU A 23 -1.32 -5.44 -3.05
C LEU A 23 -2.13 -4.36 -3.76
N LYS A 24 -1.46 -3.49 -4.51
CA LYS A 24 -2.13 -2.46 -5.32
C LYS A 24 -1.47 -2.34 -6.70
N THR A 25 -2.30 -2.11 -7.70
CA THR A 25 -1.87 -1.81 -9.07
C THR A 25 -2.46 -0.47 -9.48
N THR A 26 -1.70 0.34 -10.21
CA THR A 26 -2.13 1.68 -10.65
C THR A 26 -2.00 1.84 -12.16
N ASN A 27 -2.78 2.74 -12.75
CA ASN A 27 -2.89 2.96 -14.20
C ASN A 27 -2.10 4.20 -14.67
N ALA A 28 -0.91 4.40 -14.11
CA ALA A 28 0.05 5.46 -14.46
C ALA A 28 -0.33 6.92 -14.13
N LYS A 29 -1.56 7.39 -14.42
CA LYS A 29 -1.94 8.80 -14.18
C LYS A 29 -2.22 9.06 -12.71
N GLY A 30 -1.50 10.00 -12.10
CA GLY A 30 -1.69 10.38 -10.70
C GLY A 30 -1.33 9.29 -9.69
N TRP A 31 -0.54 8.29 -10.11
CA TRP A 31 -0.19 7.12 -9.33
C TRP A 31 0.41 7.48 -7.97
N LEU A 32 1.26 8.51 -7.91
CA LEU A 32 1.91 8.94 -6.67
C LEU A 32 0.90 9.48 -5.64
N LYS A 33 -0.09 10.25 -6.09
CA LYS A 33 -1.16 10.78 -5.22
C LYS A 33 -2.01 9.62 -4.70
N GLN A 34 -2.34 8.67 -5.56
CA GLN A 34 -3.09 7.47 -5.22
C GLN A 34 -2.32 6.58 -4.24
N ALA A 35 -1.03 6.35 -4.46
CA ALA A 35 -0.18 5.55 -3.59
C ALA A 35 -0.05 6.18 -2.19
N LYS A 36 0.12 7.51 -2.11
CA LYS A 36 0.09 8.24 -0.82
C LYS A 36 -1.24 8.08 -0.09
N LYS A 37 -2.36 8.02 -0.83
CA LYS A 37 -3.68 7.75 -0.25
C LYS A 37 -3.72 6.34 0.35
N TRP A 38 -3.25 5.33 -0.37
CA TRP A 38 -3.18 3.96 0.14
C TRP A 38 -2.30 3.82 1.38
N VAL A 39 -1.11 4.43 1.38
CA VAL A 39 -0.25 4.47 2.58
C VAL A 39 -0.99 5.06 3.78
N ARG A 40 -1.74 6.15 3.57
CA ARG A 40 -2.54 6.79 4.63
C ARG A 40 -3.70 5.91 5.08
N ASP A 41 -4.36 5.22 4.15
CA ASP A 41 -5.46 4.32 4.47
C ASP A 41 -4.95 3.12 5.29
N ILE A 42 -3.77 2.57 4.94
CA ILE A 42 -3.09 1.52 5.72
C ILE A 42 -2.77 2.03 7.13
N ASP A 43 -2.11 3.17 7.24
CA ASP A 43 -1.73 3.78 8.52
C ASP A 43 -2.94 3.98 9.45
N LYS A 44 -4.04 4.50 8.91
CA LYS A 44 -5.26 4.79 9.68
C LYS A 44 -6.07 3.55 10.04
N ARG A 45 -6.13 2.56 9.15
CA ARG A 45 -7.09 1.44 9.26
C ARG A 45 -6.46 0.13 9.73
N ARG A 46 -5.12 0.02 9.75
CA ARG A 46 -4.42 -1.20 10.21
C ARG A 46 -4.84 -1.64 11.61
N ALA A 47 -5.05 -0.70 12.54
CA ALA A 47 -5.49 -1.00 13.90
C ALA A 47 -6.93 -1.56 13.96
N SER A 48 -7.73 -1.34 12.92
CA SER A 48 -9.09 -1.90 12.81
C SER A 48 -9.11 -3.29 12.17
N VAL A 49 -7.96 -3.82 11.75
CA VAL A 49 -7.86 -5.16 11.15
C VAL A 49 -7.82 -6.19 12.27
N PRO A 50 -8.74 -7.16 12.32
CA PRO A 50 -8.74 -8.21 13.32
C PRO A 50 -7.40 -8.97 13.32
N GLY A 51 -6.81 -9.13 14.51
CA GLY A 51 -5.50 -9.75 14.66
C GLY A 51 -4.30 -8.82 14.46
N TYR A 52 -4.50 -7.55 14.08
CA TYR A 52 -3.42 -6.57 14.08
C TYR A 52 -3.10 -6.13 15.52
N ASN A 53 -2.02 -6.67 16.08
CA ASN A 53 -1.32 -6.07 17.21
C ASN A 53 -0.20 -5.15 16.67
N GLY A 54 0.13 -4.06 17.34
CA GLY A 54 1.09 -3.05 16.85
C GLY A 54 2.51 -3.54 16.55
N SER A 55 2.81 -4.82 16.80
CA SER A 55 4.08 -5.50 16.51
C SER A 55 4.19 -6.03 15.08
N HIS A 56 3.10 -6.01 14.30
CA HIS A 56 3.13 -6.44 12.90
C HIS A 56 3.66 -5.33 11.97
N SER A 57 4.42 -5.72 10.96
CA SER A 57 4.84 -4.81 9.89
C SER A 57 3.72 -4.63 8.86
N SER A 58 3.60 -3.41 8.32
CA SER A 58 2.66 -3.10 7.24
C SER A 58 3.43 -2.82 5.95
N VAL A 59 3.13 -3.53 4.87
CA VAL A 59 3.76 -3.37 3.56
C VAL A 59 2.71 -3.00 2.52
N LEU A 60 2.99 -1.97 1.72
CA LEU A 60 2.32 -1.68 0.47
C LEU A 60 3.19 -2.18 -0.68
N ASP A 61 2.72 -3.20 -1.39
CA ASP A 61 3.34 -3.71 -2.60
C ASP A 61 2.58 -3.15 -3.81
N LEU A 62 3.25 -2.23 -4.51
CA LEU A 62 2.68 -1.39 -5.55
C LEU A 62 3.27 -1.76 -6.91
N ARG A 63 2.38 -2.09 -7.85
CA ARG A 63 2.73 -2.29 -9.26
C ARG A 63 2.41 -1.06 -10.09
N VAL A 64 3.41 -0.52 -10.78
CA VAL A 64 3.29 0.68 -11.62
C VAL A 64 3.67 0.33 -13.06
N PRO A 65 3.00 0.85 -14.10
CA PRO A 65 3.40 0.61 -15.47
C PRO A 65 4.80 1.18 -15.75
N LYS A 66 5.61 0.45 -16.53
CA LYS A 66 6.98 0.85 -16.88
C LYS A 66 7.07 2.29 -17.40
N GLY A 67 8.04 3.05 -16.89
CA GLY A 67 8.32 4.43 -17.33
C GLY A 67 7.43 5.50 -16.71
N HIS A 68 6.51 5.13 -15.81
CA HIS A 68 5.64 6.08 -15.11
C HIS A 68 6.07 6.42 -13.69
N ALA A 69 6.97 5.63 -13.08
CA ALA A 69 7.51 5.90 -11.76
C ALA A 69 8.99 6.27 -11.86
N THR A 70 9.33 7.53 -11.64
CA THR A 70 10.74 7.91 -11.53
C THR A 70 11.33 7.45 -10.20
N SER A 71 12.62 7.11 -10.15
CA SER A 71 13.31 6.74 -8.91
C SER A 71 13.16 7.81 -7.81
N ALA A 72 13.09 9.09 -8.20
CA ALA A 72 12.84 10.19 -7.28
C ALA A 72 11.43 10.15 -6.66
N GLU A 73 10.39 9.81 -7.43
CA GLU A 73 9.03 9.66 -6.93
C GLU A 73 8.87 8.41 -6.06
N ILE A 74 9.49 7.30 -6.47
CA ILE A 74 9.56 6.07 -5.67
C ILE A 74 10.20 6.36 -4.32
N GLY A 75 11.37 7.02 -4.31
CA GLY A 75 12.06 7.39 -3.07
C GLY A 75 11.24 8.34 -2.19
N LYS A 76 10.51 9.30 -2.79
CA LYS A 76 9.57 10.17 -2.05
C LYS A 76 8.44 9.36 -1.40
N LEU A 77 7.89 8.37 -2.11
CA LEU A 77 6.83 7.51 -1.61
C LEU A 77 7.32 6.59 -0.48
N GLN A 78 8.50 5.98 -0.63
CA GLN A 78 9.13 5.14 0.38
C GLN A 78 9.40 5.93 1.67
N LYS A 79 9.94 7.15 1.56
CA LYS A 79 10.11 8.06 2.71
C LYS A 79 8.76 8.42 3.34
N TYR A 80 7.71 8.64 2.54
CA TYR A 80 6.36 8.95 3.04
C TYR A 80 5.74 7.77 3.81
N GLY A 81 5.96 6.55 3.32
CA GLY A 81 5.55 5.30 3.98
C GLY A 81 6.31 5.03 5.26
N THR A 82 7.64 5.17 5.25
CA THR A 82 8.49 4.96 6.43
C THR A 82 8.07 5.86 7.59
N LYS A 83 7.76 7.14 7.33
CA LYS A 83 7.24 8.08 8.33
C LYS A 83 5.90 7.66 8.96
N ARG A 84 5.20 6.68 8.38
CA ARG A 84 3.91 6.13 8.83
C ARG A 84 4.02 4.68 9.26
N ASN A 85 5.23 4.13 9.39
CA ASN A 85 5.45 2.71 9.67
C ASN A 85 4.77 1.82 8.61
N VAL A 86 4.84 2.22 7.34
CA VAL A 86 4.37 1.43 6.19
C VAL A 86 5.52 1.31 5.20
N GLU A 87 6.05 0.11 5.03
CA GLU A 87 7.07 -0.16 4.02
C GLU A 87 6.42 -0.12 2.63
N VAL A 88 7.07 0.50 1.65
CA VAL A 88 6.55 0.59 0.28
C VAL A 88 7.52 -0.09 -0.68
N ARG A 89 7.01 -1.10 -1.39
CA ARG A 89 7.72 -1.79 -2.46
C ARG A 89 7.08 -1.37 -3.77
N VAL A 90 7.88 -0.87 -4.71
CA VAL A 90 7.40 -0.46 -6.04
C VAL A 90 8.04 -1.37 -7.06
N THR A 91 7.22 -2.06 -7.83
CA THR A 91 7.66 -2.93 -8.93
C THR A 91 7.07 -2.39 -10.22
N GLU A 92 7.93 -2.17 -11.22
CA GLU A 92 7.48 -1.84 -12.57
C GLU A 92 7.08 -3.12 -13.33
N PHE A 93 6.02 -3.04 -14.14
CA PHE A 93 5.58 -4.12 -15.03
C PHE A 93 5.35 -3.62 -16.45
#